data_AF-A0A8T5BYC1-F1
#
_entry.id   AF-A0A8T5BYC1-F1
#
_cell.length_a   1.000
_cell.length_b   1.000
_cell.length_c   1.000
_cell.angle_alpha   90.00
_cell.angle_beta   90.00
_cell.angle_gamma   90.00
#
_symmetry.space_group_name_H-M   'P 1'
#
loop_
_entity.id
_entity.type
_entity.pdbx_description
1 polymer ?
#
loop_
_entity_poly.entity_id
_entity_poly.type
_entity_poly.pdbx_seq_one_letter_code
_entity_poly.pdbx_strand_id
1 'polypeptide(L)'
;LNMSRDCFEEMVVHAKDYIASGDVFQVVLSKRFNFSFSGSLIGSYKASRRINPSPYMYYIKMGPRQIIGSSPEMLVRVENGVVETFPIAGTRPHVDDPDENEALKRELLTDQKECAEHVMLVDLARNDIGRVSEYGTVSVPEFMQIYEYSHVQHIVSRVTGKLRKECSCYDALRAVFPAGTVSGAPKVRAMEIIEELEPTRRGPYAGAVGYFSYNGNADFAITIRSLIARDGEGYIQAGAGVVADSIPEKEWFETECKASALIKALKMASGGGNL
;
A
#
# COMPACT_ATOMS: atom_id res chain seq x y z
N LEU A 1 12.21 13.65 -10.81
CA LEU A 1 11.18 12.63 -11.14
C LEU A 1 11.77 11.65 -12.15
N ASN A 2 11.29 10.40 -12.23
CA ASN A 2 11.71 9.45 -13.27
C ASN A 2 10.87 9.50 -14.55
N MET A 3 9.77 10.27 -14.56
CA MET A 3 8.88 10.45 -15.71
C MET A 3 8.23 11.84 -15.66
N SER A 4 7.80 12.34 -16.81
CA SER A 4 7.00 13.57 -16.92
C SER A 4 5.54 13.33 -16.56
N ARG A 5 4.78 14.42 -16.39
CA ARG A 5 3.34 14.37 -16.17
C ARG A 5 2.62 13.73 -17.36
N ASP A 6 2.89 14.21 -18.57
CA ASP A 6 2.28 13.70 -19.81
C ASP A 6 2.49 12.19 -19.97
N CYS A 7 3.71 11.70 -19.71
CA CYS A 7 4.02 10.28 -19.77
C CYS A 7 3.21 9.45 -18.76
N PHE A 8 3.02 9.94 -17.53
CA PHE A 8 2.19 9.24 -16.55
C PHE A 8 0.71 9.28 -16.93
N GLU A 9 0.22 10.42 -17.43
CA GLU A 9 -1.17 10.54 -17.89
C GLU A 9 -1.44 9.61 -19.08
N GLU A 10 -0.51 9.48 -20.02
CA GLU A 10 -0.56 8.49 -21.11
C GLU A 10 -0.59 7.05 -20.59
N MET A 11 0.24 6.71 -19.58
CA MET A 11 0.18 5.39 -18.93
C MET A 11 -1.19 5.13 -18.31
N VAL A 12 -1.82 6.13 -17.68
CA VAL A 12 -3.19 6.00 -17.14
C VAL A 12 -4.20 5.76 -18.27
N VAL A 13 -4.08 6.45 -19.40
CA VAL A 13 -4.94 6.22 -20.57
C VAL A 13 -4.79 4.78 -21.08
N HIS A 14 -3.56 4.29 -21.27
CA HIS A 14 -3.34 2.91 -21.72
C HIS A 14 -3.86 1.87 -20.70
N ALA A 15 -3.68 2.12 -19.40
CA ALA A 15 -4.26 1.27 -18.36
C ALA A 15 -5.79 1.21 -18.45
N LYS A 16 -6.45 2.32 -18.80
CA LYS A 16 -7.90 2.35 -19.03
C LYS A 16 -8.33 1.55 -20.24
N ASP A 17 -7.51 1.45 -21.28
CA ASP A 17 -7.80 0.59 -22.45
C ASP A 17 -7.82 -0.89 -22.04
N TYR A 18 -6.87 -1.33 -21.20
CA TYR A 18 -6.88 -2.67 -20.61
C TYR A 18 -8.11 -2.93 -19.71
N ILE A 19 -8.56 -1.91 -18.99
CA ILE A 19 -9.78 -2.03 -18.18
C ILE A 19 -11.02 -2.14 -19.08
N ALA A 20 -11.08 -1.33 -20.15
CA ALA A 20 -12.18 -1.36 -21.11
C ALA A 20 -12.25 -2.66 -21.90
N SER A 21 -11.11 -3.32 -22.17
CA SER A 21 -11.07 -4.65 -22.79
C SER A 21 -11.45 -5.79 -21.84
N GLY A 22 -11.54 -5.51 -20.53
CA GLY A 22 -11.86 -6.49 -19.49
C GLY A 22 -10.65 -7.30 -19.02
N ASP A 23 -9.43 -6.87 -19.30
CA ASP A 23 -8.21 -7.55 -18.85
C ASP A 23 -8.04 -7.45 -17.33
N VAL A 24 -8.35 -6.28 -16.78
CA VAL A 24 -8.27 -5.95 -15.35
C VAL A 24 -9.43 -5.05 -14.92
N PHE A 25 -9.85 -5.15 -13.67
CA PHE A 25 -10.75 -4.20 -13.03
C PHE A 25 -9.99 -2.95 -12.54
N GLN A 26 -8.75 -3.15 -12.10
CA GLN A 26 -7.90 -2.10 -11.56
C GLN A 26 -6.43 -2.45 -11.77
N VAL A 27 -5.60 -1.42 -12.02
CA VAL A 27 -4.15 -1.50 -12.00
C VAL A 27 -3.55 -0.31 -11.26
N VAL A 28 -2.55 -0.53 -10.42
CA VAL A 28 -1.91 0.53 -9.63
C VAL A 28 -0.62 0.94 -10.30
N LEU A 29 -0.58 2.14 -10.88
CA LEU A 29 0.60 2.70 -11.54
C LEU A 29 1.36 3.63 -10.61
N SER A 30 2.68 3.68 -10.73
CA SER A 30 3.53 4.44 -9.81
C SER A 30 4.68 5.20 -10.49
N LYS A 31 5.16 6.23 -9.79
CA LYS A 31 6.29 7.06 -10.22
C LYS A 31 7.26 7.34 -9.08
N ARG A 32 8.50 7.71 -9.43
CA ARG A 32 9.59 7.99 -8.48
C ARG A 32 9.94 9.47 -8.39
N PHE A 33 10.12 9.90 -7.15
CA PHE A 33 10.66 11.19 -6.74
C PHE A 33 12.09 10.94 -6.27
N ASN A 34 13.03 11.08 -7.20
CA ASN A 34 14.46 10.91 -6.92
C ASN A 34 14.99 12.12 -6.13
N PHE A 35 15.96 11.87 -5.26
CA PHE A 35 16.67 12.90 -4.50
C PHE A 35 18.12 12.48 -4.27
N SER A 36 18.98 13.47 -4.05
CA SER A 36 20.34 13.26 -3.53
C SER A 36 20.38 13.59 -2.05
N PHE A 37 21.27 12.95 -1.30
CA PHE A 37 21.47 13.26 0.11
C PHE A 37 22.94 13.09 0.51
N SER A 38 23.33 13.80 1.56
CA SER A 38 24.61 13.59 2.24
C SER A 38 24.36 13.30 3.72
N GLY A 39 25.19 12.44 4.31
CA GLY A 39 25.07 12.09 5.72
C GLY A 39 23.97 11.07 6.05
N SER A 40 23.35 11.23 7.21
CA SER A 40 22.42 10.24 7.78
C SER A 40 20.96 10.62 7.59
N LEU A 41 20.14 9.68 7.15
CA LEU A 41 18.69 9.86 6.95
C LEU A 41 17.86 9.57 8.23
N ILE A 42 18.52 9.38 9.38
CA ILE A 42 17.81 9.18 10.65
C ILE A 42 16.93 10.38 11.02
N GLY A 43 17.31 11.59 10.58
CA GLY A 43 16.50 12.80 10.75
C GLY A 43 15.17 12.68 10.01
N SER A 44 15.18 12.10 8.80
CA SER A 44 13.98 11.90 7.98
C SER A 44 13.01 10.95 8.67
N TYR A 45 13.52 9.85 9.26
CA TYR A 45 12.70 8.94 10.07
C TYR A 45 12.03 9.66 11.26
N LYS A 46 12.79 10.45 12.01
CA LYS A 46 12.26 11.23 13.15
C LYS A 46 11.19 12.23 12.72
N ALA A 47 11.39 12.88 11.56
CA ALA A 47 10.42 13.80 10.99
C ALA A 47 9.15 13.07 10.51
N SER A 48 9.29 11.96 9.80
CA SER A 48 8.16 11.12 9.38
C SER A 48 7.32 10.65 10.54
N ARG A 49 7.94 10.23 11.66
CA ARG A 49 7.25 9.84 12.89
C ARG A 49 6.38 10.95 13.50
N ARG A 50 6.77 12.22 13.31
CA ARG A 50 6.00 13.37 13.81
C ARG A 50 4.89 13.78 12.84
N ILE A 51 5.13 13.67 11.54
CA ILE A 51 4.19 14.14 10.50
C ILE A 51 3.09 13.11 10.23
N ASN A 52 3.45 11.83 10.15
CA ASN A 52 2.54 10.76 9.76
C ASN A 52 2.88 9.48 10.52
N PRO A 53 2.58 9.41 11.83
CA PRO A 53 2.74 8.17 12.59
C PRO A 53 1.80 7.10 12.02
N SER A 54 2.32 5.88 11.87
CA SER A 54 1.54 4.74 11.40
C SER A 54 1.83 3.49 12.25
N PRO A 55 1.00 2.43 12.15
CA PRO A 55 1.23 1.19 12.87
C PRO A 55 2.58 0.54 12.54
N TYR A 56 3.07 0.73 11.32
CA TYR A 56 4.33 0.14 10.83
C TYR A 56 5.36 1.21 10.47
N MET A 57 6.16 1.58 11.47
CA MET A 57 7.32 2.44 11.28
C MET A 57 8.61 1.64 11.26
N TYR A 58 9.50 1.93 10.31
CA TYR A 58 10.76 1.20 10.17
C TYR A 58 11.90 2.09 9.69
N TYR A 59 13.10 1.79 10.19
CA TYR A 59 14.38 2.29 9.71
C TYR A 59 15.32 1.10 9.58
N ILE A 60 15.58 0.65 8.36
CA ILE A 60 16.42 -0.50 8.06
C ILE A 60 17.69 0.01 7.40
N LYS A 61 18.83 -0.27 8.02
CA LYS A 61 20.16 0.06 7.49
C LYS A 61 20.91 -1.23 7.19
N MET A 62 21.11 -1.52 5.90
CA MET A 62 21.83 -2.69 5.39
C MET A 62 23.04 -2.23 4.60
N GLY A 63 24.14 -1.94 5.30
CA GLY A 63 25.35 -1.36 4.71
C GLY A 63 25.04 -0.01 4.03
N PRO A 64 25.28 0.14 2.71
CA PRO A 64 24.99 1.39 1.98
C PRO A 64 23.49 1.63 1.74
N ARG A 65 22.65 0.59 1.89
CA ARG A 65 21.21 0.69 1.65
C ARG A 65 20.47 1.11 2.92
N GLN A 66 19.56 2.06 2.78
CA GLN A 66 18.66 2.53 3.84
C GLN A 66 17.22 2.48 3.33
N ILE A 67 16.33 1.90 4.12
CA ILE A 67 14.89 1.88 3.86
C ILE A 67 14.21 2.49 5.08
N ILE A 68 13.45 3.56 4.87
CA ILE A 68 12.80 4.30 5.94
C ILE A 68 11.36 4.49 5.54
N GLY A 69 10.41 4.14 6.40
CA GLY A 69 9.01 4.31 6.07
C GLY A 69 8.07 4.32 7.25
N SER A 70 6.85 4.70 6.94
CA SER A 70 5.71 4.78 7.86
C SER A 70 4.51 4.21 7.10
N SER A 71 4.44 2.88 7.01
CA SER A 71 3.42 2.19 6.24
C SER A 71 2.09 2.18 6.99
N PRO A 72 0.97 2.56 6.35
CA PRO A 72 -0.34 2.52 6.96
C PRO A 72 -0.96 1.11 6.91
N GLU A 73 -0.39 0.19 6.12
CA GLU A 73 -1.09 -1.02 5.69
C GLU A 73 -0.26 -2.28 5.97
N MET A 74 -0.90 -3.23 6.64
CA MET A 74 -0.37 -4.56 6.85
C MET A 74 -0.55 -5.40 5.59
N LEU A 75 0.48 -6.14 5.20
CA LEU A 75 0.36 -7.15 4.15
C LEU A 75 -0.20 -8.45 4.73
N VAL A 76 0.47 -8.99 5.75
CA VAL A 76 0.08 -10.24 6.42
C VAL A 76 0.71 -10.35 7.80
N ARG A 77 -0.05 -10.94 8.72
CA ARG A 77 0.46 -11.42 10.00
C ARG A 77 0.19 -12.91 10.13
N VAL A 78 1.14 -13.63 10.72
CA VAL A 78 0.98 -15.01 11.17
C VAL A 78 1.29 -15.06 12.65
N GLU A 79 0.32 -15.50 13.44
CA GLU A 79 0.47 -15.67 14.88
C GLU A 79 -0.11 -17.02 15.30
N ASN A 80 0.72 -17.88 15.92
CA ASN A 80 0.31 -19.19 16.43
C ASN A 80 -0.44 -20.05 15.39
N GLY A 81 0.01 -20.00 14.13
CA GLY A 81 -0.59 -20.74 13.01
C GLY A 81 -1.85 -20.11 12.41
N VAL A 82 -2.28 -18.94 12.87
CA VAL A 82 -3.37 -18.15 12.27
C VAL A 82 -2.76 -17.10 11.37
N VAL A 83 -3.15 -17.09 10.09
CA VAL A 83 -2.82 -16.04 9.13
C VAL A 83 -3.95 -15.03 9.07
N GLU A 84 -3.61 -13.74 9.02
CA GLU A 84 -4.57 -12.65 8.87
C GLU A 84 -4.06 -11.52 7.96
N THR A 85 -5.01 -10.85 7.31
CA THR A 85 -4.78 -9.62 6.54
C THR A 85 -5.99 -8.71 6.67
N PHE A 86 -5.79 -7.41 6.46
CA PHE A 86 -6.82 -6.39 6.64
C PHE A 86 -7.00 -5.62 5.34
N PRO A 87 -7.90 -6.07 4.43
CA PRO A 87 -8.27 -5.26 3.28
C PRO A 87 -8.81 -3.90 3.73
N ILE A 88 -8.35 -2.84 3.08
CA ILE A 88 -8.76 -1.46 3.33
C ILE A 88 -9.20 -0.86 2.00
N ALA A 89 -10.40 -0.26 1.98
CA ALA A 89 -10.93 0.49 0.86
C ALA A 89 -11.78 1.65 1.38
N GLY A 90 -12.10 2.60 0.50
CA GLY A 90 -12.91 3.75 0.88
C GLY A 90 -12.16 4.71 1.78
N THR A 91 -12.19 5.99 1.45
CA THR A 91 -11.61 7.03 2.29
C THR A 91 -12.58 8.19 2.45
N ARG A 92 -12.79 8.62 3.69
CA ARG A 92 -13.37 9.93 4.01
C ARG A 92 -12.45 10.68 4.96
N PRO A 93 -12.43 12.03 4.92
CA PRO A 93 -11.71 12.80 5.92
C PRO A 93 -12.26 12.50 7.31
N HIS A 94 -11.40 12.60 8.31
CA HIS A 94 -11.79 12.65 9.71
C HIS A 94 -11.59 14.09 10.20
N VAL A 95 -12.66 14.72 10.69
CA VAL A 95 -12.70 16.15 11.04
C VAL A 95 -12.95 16.36 12.53
N ASP A 96 -12.80 17.59 13.02
CA ASP A 96 -13.03 17.95 14.43
C ASP A 96 -14.53 18.15 14.76
N ASP A 97 -15.43 17.40 14.09
CA ASP A 97 -16.88 17.40 14.33
C ASP A 97 -17.40 15.94 14.38
N PRO A 98 -17.86 15.46 15.56
CA PRO A 98 -18.39 14.10 15.70
C PRO A 98 -19.62 13.80 14.84
N ASP A 99 -20.53 14.77 14.68
CA ASP A 99 -21.76 14.57 13.92
C ASP A 99 -21.47 14.50 12.42
N GLU A 100 -20.55 15.33 11.94
CA GLU A 100 -20.05 15.27 10.55
C GLU A 100 -19.31 13.95 10.29
N ASN A 101 -18.45 13.52 11.22
CA ASN A 101 -17.77 12.22 11.09
C ASN A 101 -18.76 11.07 10.99
N GLU A 102 -19.79 11.03 11.84
CA GLU A 102 -20.84 10.00 11.76
C GLU A 102 -21.63 10.04 10.44
N ALA A 103 -21.88 11.23 9.88
CA ALA A 103 -22.49 11.36 8.56
C ALA A 103 -21.57 10.79 7.47
N LEU A 104 -20.27 11.12 7.50
CA LEU A 104 -19.28 10.61 6.55
C LEU A 104 -19.10 9.08 6.65
N LYS A 105 -19.20 8.50 7.85
CA LYS A 105 -19.20 7.04 8.05
C LYS A 105 -20.37 6.37 7.35
N ARG A 106 -21.58 6.90 7.58
CA ARG A 106 -22.80 6.38 6.96
C ARG A 106 -22.75 6.53 5.45
N GLU A 107 -22.28 7.68 4.96
CA GLU A 107 -22.06 7.90 3.54
C GLU A 107 -21.15 6.82 2.96
N LEU A 108 -19.99 6.57 3.58
CA LEU A 108 -19.02 5.60 3.11
C LEU A 108 -19.57 4.16 3.07
N LEU A 109 -20.37 3.76 4.07
CA LEU A 109 -21.02 2.44 4.10
C LEU A 109 -22.22 2.31 3.14
N THR A 110 -22.73 3.42 2.61
CA THR A 110 -23.82 3.44 1.62
C THR A 110 -23.35 3.71 0.20
N ASP A 111 -22.08 4.10 0.04
CA ASP A 111 -21.45 4.30 -1.26
C ASP A 111 -21.26 2.95 -1.94
N GLN A 112 -22.14 2.66 -2.90
CA GLN A 112 -22.15 1.38 -3.62
C GLN A 112 -20.83 1.09 -4.33
N LYS A 113 -20.11 2.13 -4.78
CA LYS A 113 -18.84 1.98 -5.49
C LYS A 113 -17.76 1.52 -4.51
N GLU A 114 -17.59 2.24 -3.41
CA GLU A 114 -16.58 1.92 -2.38
C GLU A 114 -16.85 0.56 -1.74
N CYS A 115 -18.13 0.25 -1.49
CA CYS A 115 -18.54 -1.05 -0.96
C CYS A 115 -18.21 -2.20 -1.93
N ALA A 116 -18.45 -2.02 -3.24
CA ALA A 116 -18.14 -3.04 -4.24
C ALA A 116 -16.64 -3.26 -4.38
N GLU A 117 -15.84 -2.19 -4.38
CA GLU A 117 -14.37 -2.27 -4.39
C GLU A 117 -13.86 -3.00 -3.14
N HIS A 118 -14.39 -2.68 -1.97
CA HIS A 118 -14.02 -3.34 -0.72
C HIS A 118 -14.33 -4.84 -0.74
N VAL A 119 -15.52 -5.23 -1.21
CA VAL A 119 -15.91 -6.64 -1.33
C VAL A 119 -14.96 -7.40 -2.26
N MET A 120 -14.59 -6.80 -3.39
CA MET A 120 -13.60 -7.38 -4.30
C MET A 120 -12.25 -7.63 -3.60
N LEU A 121 -11.76 -6.67 -2.81
CA LEU A 121 -10.50 -6.83 -2.06
C LEU A 121 -10.60 -7.90 -0.96
N VAL A 122 -11.76 -8.00 -0.29
CA VAL A 122 -12.04 -9.07 0.67
C VAL A 122 -12.01 -10.43 -0.02
N ASP A 123 -12.62 -10.57 -1.19
CA ASP A 123 -12.60 -11.83 -1.93
C ASP A 123 -11.22 -12.20 -2.45
N LEU A 124 -10.42 -11.21 -2.88
CA LEU A 124 -9.01 -11.42 -3.22
C LEU A 124 -8.22 -11.92 -2.01
N ALA A 125 -8.39 -11.29 -0.85
CA ALA A 125 -7.72 -11.69 0.39
C ALA A 125 -8.15 -13.10 0.85
N ARG A 126 -9.44 -13.44 0.73
CA ARG A 126 -9.96 -14.79 1.00
C ARG A 126 -9.35 -15.82 0.06
N ASN A 127 -9.22 -15.49 -1.22
CA ASN A 127 -8.57 -16.36 -2.20
C ASN A 127 -7.10 -16.59 -1.84
N ASP A 128 -6.36 -15.52 -1.52
CA ASP A 128 -4.94 -15.59 -1.18
C ASP A 128 -4.69 -16.41 0.09
N ILE A 129 -5.41 -16.12 1.18
CA ILE A 129 -5.32 -16.87 2.44
C ILE A 129 -5.77 -18.33 2.24
N GLY A 130 -6.84 -18.55 1.47
CA GLY A 130 -7.34 -19.90 1.16
C GLY A 130 -6.33 -20.82 0.50
N ARG A 131 -5.35 -20.28 -0.25
CA ARG A 131 -4.27 -21.09 -0.85
C ARG A 131 -3.38 -21.78 0.18
N VAL A 132 -3.30 -21.28 1.41
CA VAL A 132 -2.43 -21.80 2.48
C VAL A 132 -3.16 -22.23 3.75
N SER A 133 -4.48 -22.03 3.81
CA SER A 133 -5.29 -22.37 4.98
C SER A 133 -5.94 -23.76 4.92
N GLU A 134 -6.25 -24.32 6.09
CA GLU A 134 -7.08 -25.52 6.26
C GLU A 134 -8.49 -25.26 5.70
N TYR A 135 -9.05 -26.26 5.02
CA TYR A 135 -10.40 -26.19 4.47
C TYR A 135 -11.43 -25.80 5.55
N GLY A 136 -12.30 -24.84 5.22
CA GLY A 136 -13.35 -24.36 6.14
C GLY A 136 -12.87 -23.41 7.24
N THR A 137 -11.58 -23.06 7.29
CA THR A 137 -11.06 -22.15 8.34
C THR A 137 -10.95 -20.69 7.91
N VAL A 138 -11.05 -20.41 6.60
CA VAL A 138 -11.02 -19.03 6.09
C VAL A 138 -12.31 -18.32 6.46
N SER A 139 -12.21 -17.22 7.19
CA SER A 139 -13.36 -16.46 7.68
C SER A 139 -13.10 -14.95 7.61
N VAL A 140 -14.18 -14.17 7.70
CA VAL A 140 -14.13 -12.70 7.73
C VAL A 140 -14.79 -12.24 9.03
N PRO A 141 -14.11 -12.37 10.19
CA PRO A 141 -14.69 -12.06 11.49
C PRO A 141 -15.16 -10.60 11.64
N GLU A 142 -14.50 -9.68 10.93
CA GLU A 142 -14.89 -8.27 10.87
C GLU A 142 -15.13 -7.92 9.40
N PHE A 143 -16.37 -7.59 9.06
CA PHE A 143 -16.77 -7.25 7.70
C PHE A 143 -17.27 -5.81 7.63
N MET A 144 -16.71 -5.04 6.69
CA MET A 144 -17.06 -3.64 6.40
C MET A 144 -17.21 -2.76 7.66
N GLN A 145 -16.22 -2.81 8.56
CA GLN A 145 -16.19 -1.96 9.74
C GLN A 145 -15.47 -0.65 9.42
N ILE A 146 -15.90 0.45 10.05
CA ILE A 146 -15.16 1.71 9.93
C ILE A 146 -14.04 1.76 10.96
N TYR A 147 -12.82 2.02 10.48
CA TYR A 147 -11.68 2.33 11.33
C TYR A 147 -11.30 3.81 11.16
N GLU A 148 -11.21 4.51 12.27
CA GLU A 148 -10.82 5.92 12.34
C GLU A 148 -9.31 6.06 12.57
N TYR A 149 -8.66 6.82 11.70
CA TYR A 149 -7.27 7.24 11.81
C TYR A 149 -7.24 8.76 12.02
N SER A 150 -6.07 9.31 12.39
CA SER A 150 -5.94 10.72 12.81
C SER A 150 -6.47 11.76 11.82
N HIS A 151 -6.53 11.46 10.52
CA HIS A 151 -6.98 12.40 9.48
C HIS A 151 -7.98 11.81 8.50
N VAL A 152 -8.25 10.51 8.58
CA VAL A 152 -9.06 9.77 7.60
C VAL A 152 -9.75 8.60 8.27
N GLN A 153 -10.83 8.13 7.67
CA GLN A 153 -11.54 6.91 8.06
C GLN A 153 -11.75 6.02 6.85
N HIS A 154 -11.68 4.70 7.06
CA HIS A 154 -11.71 3.69 6.01
C HIS A 154 -12.68 2.55 6.30
N ILE A 155 -13.18 1.89 5.24
CA ILE A 155 -13.82 0.59 5.33
C ILE A 155 -12.70 -0.44 5.50
N VAL A 156 -12.80 -1.25 6.55
CA VAL A 156 -11.82 -2.28 6.87
C VAL A 156 -12.54 -3.61 7.09
N SER A 157 -11.93 -4.66 6.58
CA SER A 157 -12.31 -6.03 6.92
C SER A 157 -11.10 -6.77 7.45
N ARG A 158 -11.36 -7.78 8.28
CA ARG A 158 -10.33 -8.70 8.76
C ARG A 158 -10.59 -10.06 8.14
N VAL A 159 -9.65 -10.55 7.35
CA VAL A 159 -9.71 -11.90 6.76
C VAL A 159 -8.70 -12.78 7.48
N THR A 160 -9.15 -13.93 7.97
CA THR A 160 -8.32 -14.86 8.73
C THR A 160 -8.42 -16.27 8.18
N GLY A 161 -7.41 -17.10 8.47
CA GLY A 161 -7.43 -18.53 8.20
C GLY A 161 -6.41 -19.27 9.05
N LYS A 162 -6.61 -20.56 9.28
CA LYS A 162 -5.62 -21.39 9.99
C LYS A 162 -4.70 -22.04 8.97
N LEU A 163 -3.39 -21.87 9.10
CA LEU A 163 -2.43 -22.46 8.18
C LEU A 163 -2.53 -23.99 8.18
N ARG A 164 -2.42 -24.60 6.98
CA ARG A 164 -2.30 -26.06 6.88
C ARG A 164 -1.01 -26.54 7.53
N LYS A 165 -1.01 -27.79 7.99
CA LYS A 165 0.11 -28.39 8.74
C LYS A 165 1.42 -28.39 7.95
N GLU A 166 1.34 -28.49 6.63
CA GLU A 166 2.47 -28.47 5.71
C GLU A 166 2.90 -27.05 5.29
N CYS A 167 2.13 -26.02 5.64
CA CYS A 167 2.42 -24.63 5.33
C CYS A 167 3.07 -23.91 6.52
N SER A 168 3.94 -22.96 6.19
CA SER A 168 4.67 -22.12 7.13
C SER A 168 4.28 -20.65 6.98
N CYS A 169 4.80 -19.79 7.85
CA CYS A 169 4.64 -18.34 7.69
C CYS A 169 5.29 -17.79 6.41
N TYR A 170 6.30 -18.48 5.86
CA TYR A 170 6.88 -18.13 4.56
C TYR A 170 5.89 -18.36 3.41
N ASP A 171 5.10 -19.44 3.48
CA ASP A 171 4.06 -19.74 2.50
C ASP A 171 2.92 -18.72 2.60
N ALA A 172 2.57 -18.29 3.81
CA ALA A 172 1.59 -17.24 4.04
C ALA A 172 1.99 -15.92 3.34
N LEU A 173 3.24 -15.47 3.54
CA LEU A 173 3.75 -14.28 2.84
C LEU A 173 3.71 -14.47 1.32
N ARG A 174 4.20 -15.61 0.81
CA ARG A 174 4.21 -15.91 -0.63
C ARG A 174 2.80 -15.92 -1.22
N ALA A 175 1.81 -16.39 -0.47
CA ALA A 175 0.43 -16.46 -0.93
C ALA A 175 -0.17 -15.05 -1.09
N VAL A 176 0.05 -14.13 -0.17
CA VAL A 176 -0.56 -12.79 -0.27
C VAL A 176 0.23 -11.82 -1.14
N PHE A 177 1.51 -12.09 -1.39
CA PHE A 177 2.41 -11.13 -2.04
C PHE A 177 2.24 -11.05 -3.57
N PRO A 178 2.30 -9.85 -4.17
CA PRO A 178 2.19 -8.53 -3.53
C PRO A 178 0.72 -8.20 -3.21
N ALA A 179 0.50 -7.15 -2.41
CA ALA A 179 -0.86 -6.74 -2.05
C ALA A 179 -1.66 -6.27 -3.29
N GLY A 180 -2.96 -6.54 -3.31
CA GLY A 180 -3.87 -6.07 -4.37
C GLY A 180 -3.90 -4.54 -4.49
N THR A 181 -3.88 -3.84 -3.35
CA THR A 181 -3.90 -2.37 -3.22
C THR A 181 -2.69 -1.66 -3.84
N VAL A 182 -1.62 -2.39 -4.15
CA VAL A 182 -0.42 -1.86 -4.82
C VAL A 182 -0.14 -2.53 -6.16
N SER A 183 -0.97 -3.46 -6.61
CA SER A 183 -0.83 -4.15 -7.89
C SER A 183 -2.06 -3.95 -8.76
N GLY A 184 -3.16 -4.59 -8.40
CA GLY A 184 -4.45 -4.50 -9.08
C GLY A 184 -5.22 -5.82 -9.02
N ALA A 185 -6.30 -5.90 -9.80
CA ALA A 185 -7.18 -7.07 -9.86
C ALA A 185 -7.64 -7.32 -11.30
N PRO A 186 -7.52 -8.55 -11.85
CA PRO A 186 -6.81 -9.72 -11.31
C PRO A 186 -5.30 -9.47 -11.13
N LYS A 187 -4.74 -9.95 -10.01
CA LYS A 187 -3.38 -9.60 -9.55
C LYS A 187 -2.28 -9.90 -10.57
N VAL A 188 -2.30 -11.08 -11.19
CA VAL A 188 -1.27 -11.51 -12.15
C VAL A 188 -1.28 -10.60 -13.38
N ARG A 189 -2.45 -10.39 -13.98
CA ARG A 189 -2.59 -9.55 -15.17
C ARG A 189 -2.24 -8.09 -14.89
N ALA A 190 -2.64 -7.56 -13.74
CA ALA A 190 -2.25 -6.21 -13.32
C ALA A 190 -0.73 -6.05 -13.19
N MET A 191 -0.01 -7.06 -12.68
CA MET A 191 1.46 -7.02 -12.61
C MET A 191 2.13 -7.07 -13.98
N GLU A 192 1.58 -7.79 -14.95
CA GLU A 192 2.08 -7.77 -16.34
C GLU A 192 1.94 -6.39 -16.96
N ILE A 193 0.78 -5.74 -16.79
CA ILE A 193 0.53 -4.37 -17.27
C ILE A 193 1.47 -3.38 -16.57
N ILE A 194 1.74 -3.54 -15.27
CA ILE A 194 2.71 -2.71 -14.54
C ILE A 194 4.11 -2.84 -15.15
N GLU A 195 4.58 -4.06 -15.44
CA GLU A 195 5.91 -4.26 -16.04
C GLU A 195 5.99 -3.68 -17.47
N GLU A 196 4.89 -3.70 -18.21
CA GLU A 196 4.80 -3.10 -19.54
C GLU A 196 4.85 -1.56 -19.50
N LEU A 197 4.10 -0.95 -18.57
CA LEU A 197 3.90 0.50 -18.54
C LEU A 197 4.93 1.26 -17.68
N GLU A 198 5.42 0.68 -16.57
CA GLU A 198 6.39 1.38 -15.72
C GLU A 198 7.82 1.33 -16.29
N PRO A 199 8.55 2.46 -16.32
CA PRO A 199 9.87 2.52 -16.95
C PRO A 199 10.97 1.81 -16.16
N THR A 200 10.70 1.41 -14.90
CA THR A 200 11.69 0.84 -14.00
C THR A 200 11.07 -0.14 -13.02
N ARG A 201 11.74 -1.27 -12.78
CA ARG A 201 11.36 -2.22 -11.73
C ARG A 201 11.25 -1.55 -10.36
N ARG A 202 10.19 -1.85 -9.61
CA ARG A 202 9.83 -1.21 -8.34
C ARG A 202 10.86 -1.36 -7.21
N GLY A 203 11.64 -2.45 -7.21
CA GLY A 203 12.57 -2.73 -6.13
C GLY A 203 11.81 -2.95 -4.81
N PRO A 204 12.20 -2.33 -3.69
CA PRO A 204 11.46 -2.46 -2.43
C PRO A 204 10.04 -1.88 -2.46
N TYR A 205 9.74 -0.90 -3.32
CA TYR A 205 8.40 -0.30 -3.37
C TYR A 205 7.32 -1.34 -3.71
N ALA A 206 6.17 -1.26 -3.04
CA ALA A 206 5.07 -2.23 -3.15
C ALA A 206 5.47 -3.67 -2.74
N GLY A 207 6.66 -3.83 -2.14
CA GLY A 207 7.11 -5.08 -1.52
C GLY A 207 6.60 -5.23 -0.08
N ALA A 208 7.37 -5.97 0.72
CA ALA A 208 7.03 -6.28 2.11
C ALA A 208 8.21 -5.98 3.03
N VAL A 209 7.92 -5.43 4.21
CA VAL A 209 8.90 -5.14 5.25
C VAL A 209 8.38 -5.61 6.59
N GLY A 210 9.19 -6.36 7.32
CA GLY A 210 8.72 -7.11 8.48
C GLY A 210 9.75 -8.07 9.02
N TYR A 211 9.29 -9.08 9.74
CA TYR A 211 10.14 -10.11 10.31
C TYR A 211 9.52 -11.50 10.25
N PHE A 212 10.40 -12.50 10.28
CA PHE A 212 10.07 -13.87 10.65
C PHE A 212 10.66 -14.15 12.03
N SER A 213 9.90 -14.81 12.88
CA SER A 213 10.34 -15.22 14.22
C SER A 213 10.61 -16.72 14.26
N TYR A 214 11.54 -17.15 15.13
CA TYR A 214 11.88 -18.56 15.33
C TYR A 214 10.70 -19.42 15.81
N ASN A 215 9.67 -18.81 16.39
CA ASN A 215 8.45 -19.50 16.82
C ASN A 215 7.43 -19.71 15.69
N GLY A 216 7.79 -19.36 14.44
CA GLY A 216 6.90 -19.48 13.28
C GLY A 216 5.95 -18.30 13.07
N ASN A 217 6.01 -17.26 13.91
CA ASN A 217 5.25 -16.04 13.70
C ASN A 217 5.91 -15.15 12.64
N ALA A 218 5.09 -14.31 12.01
CA ALA A 218 5.52 -13.32 11.02
C ALA A 218 4.64 -12.08 11.08
N ASP A 219 5.21 -10.91 10.82
CA ASP A 219 4.45 -9.68 10.66
C ASP A 219 5.10 -8.82 9.59
N PHE A 220 4.35 -8.51 8.54
CA PHE A 220 4.81 -7.78 7.36
C PHE A 220 3.85 -6.66 7.00
N ALA A 221 4.40 -5.47 6.84
CA ALA A 221 3.74 -4.32 6.24
C ALA A 221 4.06 -4.21 4.75
N ILE A 222 3.18 -3.55 4.00
CA ILE A 222 3.49 -3.19 2.61
C ILE A 222 4.54 -2.08 2.62
N THR A 223 5.52 -2.16 1.73
CA THR A 223 6.58 -1.14 1.62
C THR A 223 6.11 0.05 0.76
N ILE A 224 5.14 0.78 1.32
CA ILE A 224 4.62 2.05 0.83
C ILE A 224 4.85 3.15 1.87
N ARG A 225 4.72 4.41 1.44
CA ARG A 225 5.12 5.57 2.25
C ARG A 225 6.54 5.38 2.81
N SER A 226 7.45 4.99 1.92
CA SER A 226 8.86 4.72 2.21
C SER A 226 9.77 5.53 1.30
N LEU A 227 10.93 5.90 1.84
CA LEU A 227 12.09 6.30 1.05
C LEU A 227 13.12 5.17 1.02
N ILE A 228 13.72 4.99 -0.16
CA ILE A 228 14.74 3.99 -0.41
C ILE A 228 15.98 4.76 -0.82
N ALA A 229 17.10 4.52 -0.15
CA ALA A 229 18.34 5.23 -0.38
C ALA A 229 19.53 4.28 -0.46
N ARG A 230 20.49 4.60 -1.32
CA ARG A 230 21.73 3.87 -1.52
C ARG A 230 22.79 4.82 -2.09
N ASP A 231 24.00 4.76 -1.56
CA ASP A 231 25.19 5.41 -2.15
C ASP A 231 25.02 6.94 -2.42
N GLY A 232 24.32 7.65 -1.52
CA GLY A 232 24.10 9.11 -1.63
C GLY A 232 22.90 9.52 -2.52
N GLU A 233 22.26 8.55 -3.17
CA GLU A 233 21.03 8.75 -3.94
C GLU A 233 19.85 8.04 -3.29
N GLY A 234 18.65 8.52 -3.52
CA GLY A 234 17.45 7.85 -3.08
C GLY A 234 16.23 8.22 -3.89
N TYR A 235 15.14 7.53 -3.60
CA TYR A 235 13.85 7.80 -4.18
C TYR A 235 12.72 7.55 -3.19
N ILE A 236 11.65 8.31 -3.36
CA ILE A 236 10.33 8.03 -2.82
C ILE A 236 9.49 7.56 -4.00
N GLN A 237 8.74 6.47 -3.85
CA GLN A 237 7.85 5.97 -4.90
C GLN A 237 6.41 5.99 -4.39
N ALA A 238 5.50 6.50 -5.21
CA ALA A 238 4.08 6.61 -4.90
C ALA A 238 3.26 6.25 -6.15
N GLY A 239 2.08 5.67 -5.93
CA GLY A 239 1.22 5.20 -6.99
C GLY A 239 -0.25 5.47 -6.72
N ALA A 240 -1.03 5.36 -7.78
CA ALA A 240 -2.46 5.63 -7.83
C ALA A 240 -3.18 4.44 -8.49
N GLY A 241 -4.36 4.09 -7.97
CA GLY A 241 -5.16 2.98 -8.49
C GLY A 241 -5.99 3.46 -9.67
N VAL A 242 -5.69 2.96 -10.86
CA VAL A 242 -6.42 3.29 -12.08
C VAL A 242 -7.64 2.38 -12.21
N VAL A 243 -8.81 2.99 -12.32
CA VAL A 243 -10.10 2.35 -12.61
C VAL A 243 -10.72 2.95 -13.88
N ALA A 244 -11.82 2.39 -14.37
CA ALA A 244 -12.48 2.84 -15.61
C ALA A 244 -12.80 4.35 -15.61
N ASP A 245 -13.16 4.90 -14.45
CA ASP A 245 -13.58 6.30 -14.30
C ASP A 245 -12.40 7.24 -13.97
N SER A 246 -11.17 6.72 -13.84
CA SER A 246 -10.00 7.49 -13.45
C SER A 246 -9.75 8.65 -14.41
N ILE A 247 -9.36 9.79 -13.85
CA ILE A 247 -9.01 11.01 -14.60
C ILE A 247 -7.48 11.13 -14.53
N PRO A 248 -6.74 11.03 -15.65
CA PRO A 248 -5.27 10.98 -15.66
C PRO A 248 -4.59 12.05 -14.81
N GLU A 249 -5.04 13.30 -14.94
CA GLU A 249 -4.56 14.43 -14.13
C GLU A 249 -4.75 14.22 -12.62
N LYS A 250 -5.90 13.69 -12.19
CA LYS A 250 -6.17 13.46 -10.77
C LYS A 250 -5.27 12.37 -10.21
N GLU A 251 -5.04 11.29 -10.97
CA GLU A 251 -4.13 10.21 -10.57
C GLU A 251 -2.70 10.72 -10.41
N TRP A 252 -2.25 11.62 -11.31
CA TRP A 252 -0.96 12.28 -11.18
C TRP A 252 -0.85 13.04 -9.85
N PHE A 253 -1.83 13.88 -9.52
CA PHE A 253 -1.81 14.66 -8.29
C PHE A 253 -1.95 13.78 -7.04
N GLU A 254 -2.69 12.68 -7.10
CA GLU A 254 -2.78 11.73 -6.00
C GLU A 254 -1.40 11.16 -5.63
N THR A 255 -0.58 10.80 -6.63
CA THR A 255 0.79 10.32 -6.37
C THR A 255 1.66 11.39 -5.71
N GLU A 256 1.48 12.68 -6.05
CA GLU A 256 2.19 13.79 -5.40
C GLU A 256 1.73 14.00 -3.95
N CYS A 257 0.41 13.96 -3.71
CA CYS A 257 -0.18 14.02 -2.38
C CYS A 257 0.35 12.90 -1.49
N LYS A 258 0.39 11.66 -1.98
CA LYS A 258 0.92 10.48 -1.26
C LYS A 258 2.41 10.61 -0.93
N ALA A 259 3.20 11.24 -1.81
CA ALA A 259 4.64 11.45 -1.59
C ALA A 259 4.96 12.68 -0.71
N SER A 260 4.07 13.67 -0.67
CA SER A 260 4.29 14.99 -0.07
C SER A 260 4.78 14.93 1.39
N ALA A 261 4.19 14.07 2.22
CA ALA A 261 4.55 13.93 3.63
C ALA A 261 6.01 13.48 3.82
N LEU A 262 6.48 12.54 2.99
CA LEU A 262 7.87 12.06 3.03
C LEU A 262 8.84 13.10 2.48
N ILE A 263 8.46 13.79 1.41
CA ILE A 263 9.26 14.89 0.85
C ILE A 263 9.43 15.98 1.91
N LYS A 264 8.37 16.35 2.62
CA LYS A 264 8.42 17.30 3.74
C LYS A 264 9.33 16.80 4.87
N ALA A 265 9.21 15.52 5.25
CA ALA A 265 10.08 14.91 6.26
C ALA A 265 11.57 14.95 5.85
N LEU A 266 11.88 14.69 4.59
CA LEU A 266 13.23 14.75 4.02
C LEU A 266 13.78 16.19 4.03
N LYS A 267 12.98 17.18 3.64
CA LYS A 267 13.35 18.61 3.70
C LYS A 267 13.65 19.09 5.11
N MET A 268 12.83 18.69 6.09
CA MET A 268 13.03 19.02 7.51
C MET A 268 14.33 18.42 8.06
N ALA A 269 14.68 17.20 7.62
CA ALA A 269 15.91 16.53 8.05
C ALA A 269 17.18 17.09 7.41
N SER A 270 17.08 17.60 6.18
CA SER A 270 18.22 18.09 5.39
C SER A 270 18.56 19.56 5.66
N GLY A 271 17.96 20.19 6.68
CA GLY A 271 18.28 21.56 7.08
C GLY A 271 17.96 22.63 6.03
N GLY A 272 16.99 22.39 5.14
CA GLY A 272 16.58 23.36 4.11
C GLY A 272 17.48 23.43 2.87
N GLY A 273 18.41 22.48 2.67
CA GLY A 273 19.16 22.35 1.42
C GLY A 273 18.25 21.90 0.25
N ASN A 274 18.45 22.50 -0.92
CA ASN A 274 17.62 22.29 -2.13
C ASN A 274 17.54 20.80 -2.53
N LEU A 275 16.30 20.36 -2.79
CA LEU A 275 15.93 19.13 -3.51
C LEU A 275 15.75 19.44 -4.99
#